data_AF-A0A397G403-F1
#
_entry.id   AF-A0A397G403-F1
#
_cell.length_a   1.000
_cell.length_b   1.000
_cell.length_c   1.000
_cell.angle_alpha   90.00
_cell.angle_beta   90.00
_cell.angle_gamma   90.00
#
_symmetry.space_group_name_H-M   'P 1'
#
loop_
_entity.id
_entity.type
_entity.pdbx_description
1 polymer ?
#
loop_
_entity_poly.entity_id
_entity_poly.type
_entity_poly.pdbx_seq_one_letter_code
_entity_poly.pdbx_strand_id
1 'polypeptide(L)'
;MNLSLIIFTIGILGFVLNRKNIILMLISIEIMLLAITFLILVSSLSFDDILGQTYAIYIIAIAGAESAIGLGILVAFYRLRGRSIVSGFFGRKIGISGAEIITCFGVVTTTMLAILAFFEVGLNNIPVSIQVSR
;
A
#
# COMPACT_ATOMS: atom_id res chain seq x y z
N MET A 1 16.29 -10.48 2.65
CA MET A 1 14.89 -10.98 2.71
C MET A 1 14.27 -10.87 4.10
N ASN A 2 14.90 -11.39 5.17
CA ASN A 2 14.31 -11.40 6.53
C ASN A 2 13.88 -10.02 7.07
N LEU A 3 14.65 -8.95 6.81
CA LEU A 3 14.30 -7.60 7.24
C LEU A 3 12.96 -7.12 6.65
N SER A 4 12.72 -7.39 5.35
CA SER A 4 11.44 -7.04 4.70
C SER A 4 10.27 -7.75 5.37
N LEU A 5 10.40 -9.06 5.65
CA LEU A 5 9.36 -9.83 6.34
C LEU A 5 9.05 -9.27 7.73
N ILE A 6 10.07 -8.83 8.48
CA ILE A 6 9.89 -8.20 9.79
C ILE A 6 9.13 -6.87 9.65
N ILE A 7 9.53 -6.01 8.71
CA ILE A 7 8.85 -4.72 8.48
C ILE A 7 7.40 -4.95 8.04
N PHE A 8 7.15 -5.94 7.18
CA PHE A 8 5.82 -6.28 6.70
C PHE A 8 4.89 -6.76 7.83
N THR A 9 5.39 -7.65 8.70
CA THR A 9 4.64 -8.12 9.86
C THR A 9 4.35 -7.01 10.87
N ILE A 10 5.28 -6.07 11.09
CA ILE A 10 5.04 -4.86 11.88
C ILE A 10 3.94 -4.01 11.25
N GLY A 11 3.95 -3.84 9.93
CA GLY A 11 2.90 -3.12 9.20
C GLY A 11 1.51 -3.74 9.39
N ILE A 12 1.40 -5.08 9.26
CA ILE A 12 0.16 -5.82 9.51
C ILE A 12 -0.32 -5.64 10.95
N LEU A 13 0.58 -5.80 11.93
CA LEU A 13 0.25 -5.62 13.34
C LEU A 13 -0.21 -4.19 13.62
N GLY A 14 0.47 -3.19 13.06
CA GLY A 14 0.10 -1.78 13.16
C GLY A 14 -1.30 -1.51 12.62
N PHE A 15 -1.65 -2.12 11.48
CA PHE A 15 -2.97 -2.00 10.87
C PHE A 15 -4.08 -2.66 11.71
N VAL A 16 -3.85 -3.86 12.23
CA VAL A 16 -4.84 -4.61 13.01
C VAL A 16 -5.05 -4.01 14.40
N LEU A 17 -4.00 -3.53 15.05
CA LEU A 17 -4.09 -2.98 16.41
C LEU A 17 -4.69 -1.56 16.44
N ASN A 18 -4.39 -0.72 15.44
CA ASN A 18 -4.70 0.71 15.49
C ASN A 18 -5.99 1.12 14.75
N ARG A 19 -7.04 0.30 14.82
CA ARG A 19 -8.33 0.49 14.12
C ARG A 19 -9.08 1.78 14.50
N LYS A 20 -8.71 2.43 15.61
CA LYS A 20 -9.37 3.67 16.10
C LYS A 20 -8.79 4.94 15.47
N ASN A 21 -7.54 4.92 15.02
CA ASN A 21 -6.84 6.09 14.52
C ASN A 21 -6.57 5.92 13.03
N ILE A 22 -7.41 6.55 12.19
CA ILE A 22 -7.34 6.41 10.72
C ILE A 22 -5.95 6.80 10.18
N ILE A 23 -5.35 7.86 10.73
CA ILE A 23 -3.99 8.30 10.34
C ILE A 23 -2.96 7.19 10.60
N LEU A 24 -3.03 6.50 11.74
CA LEU A 24 -2.11 5.41 12.06
C LEU A 24 -2.34 4.19 11.16
N MET A 25 -3.58 3.93 10.74
CA MET A 25 -3.86 2.89 9.74
C MET A 25 -3.21 3.22 8.39
N LEU A 26 -3.32 4.47 7.92
CA LEU A 26 -2.67 4.91 6.67
C LEU A 26 -1.15 4.76 6.74
N ILE A 27 -0.52 5.14 7.86
CA ILE A 27 0.92 4.94 8.06
C ILE A 27 1.29 3.45 8.04
N SER A 28 0.45 2.59 8.64
CA SER A 28 0.71 1.14 8.66
C SER A 28 0.66 0.53 7.26
N ILE A 29 -0.22 1.04 6.40
CA ILE A 29 -0.32 0.66 4.99
C ILE A 29 0.95 1.04 4.22
N GLU A 30 1.44 2.27 4.39
CA GLU A 30 2.69 2.72 3.75
C GLU A 30 3.88 1.86 4.18
N ILE A 31 3.95 1.45 5.45
CA ILE A 31 4.99 0.54 5.95
C ILE A 31 4.90 -0.83 5.29
N MET A 32 3.70 -1.37 5.06
CA MET A 32 3.51 -2.65 4.35
C MET A 32 3.97 -2.55 2.89
N LEU A 33 3.58 -1.48 2.19
CA LEU A 33 4.00 -1.24 0.79
C LEU A 33 5.52 -1.04 0.68
N LEU A 34 6.13 -0.32 1.63
CA LEU A 34 7.57 -0.15 1.70
C LEU A 34 8.31 -1.48 1.92
N ALA A 35 7.77 -2.36 2.77
CA ALA A 35 8.38 -3.67 3.01
C ALA A 35 8.43 -4.52 1.73
N ILE A 36 7.35 -4.48 0.94
CA ILE A 36 7.24 -5.17 -0.35
C ILE A 36 8.25 -4.62 -1.36
N THR A 37 8.32 -3.28 -1.52
CA THR A 37 9.27 -2.68 -2.47
C THR A 37 10.71 -2.98 -2.11
N PHE A 38 11.03 -2.97 -0.81
CA PHE A 38 12.34 -3.34 -0.32
C PHE A 38 12.70 -4.80 -0.63
N LEU A 39 11.73 -5.72 -0.57
CA LEU A 39 11.97 -7.11 -0.94
C LEU A 39 12.32 -7.25 -2.42
N ILE A 40 11.51 -6.64 -3.29
CA ILE A 40 11.69 -6.68 -4.74
C ILE A 40 13.06 -6.10 -5.10
N LEU A 41 13.44 -4.99 -4.47
CA LEU A 41 14.73 -4.34 -4.71
C LEU A 41 15.91 -5.20 -4.27
N VAL A 42 15.86 -5.82 -3.08
CA VAL A 42 16.92 -6.72 -2.60
C VAL A 42 17.03 -7.97 -3.50
N SER A 43 15.91 -8.50 -3.98
CA SER A 43 15.92 -9.64 -4.89
C SER A 43 16.48 -9.26 -6.26
N SER A 44 16.08 -8.10 -6.80
CA SER A 44 16.60 -7.53 -8.04
C SER A 44 18.11 -7.33 -8.01
N LEU A 45 18.67 -6.86 -6.89
CA LEU A 45 20.12 -6.76 -6.68
C LEU A 45 20.82 -8.13 -6.64
N SER A 46 20.13 -9.19 -6.21
CA SER A 46 20.70 -10.53 -6.15
C SER A 46 20.77 -11.22 -7.52
N PHE A 47 19.90 -10.80 -8.46
CA PHE A 47 19.81 -11.34 -9.82
C PHE A 47 20.31 -10.37 -10.91
N ASP A 48 20.88 -9.21 -10.53
CA ASP A 48 21.29 -8.12 -11.43
C ASP A 48 20.20 -7.73 -12.46
N ASP A 49 18.93 -7.75 -12.03
CA ASP A 49 17.78 -7.53 -12.90
C ASP A 49 17.28 -6.08 -12.84
N ILE A 50 17.44 -5.34 -13.95
CA ILE A 50 16.98 -3.95 -14.09
C ILE A 50 15.45 -3.82 -13.99
N LEU A 51 14.69 -4.86 -14.38
CA LEU A 51 13.23 -4.81 -14.37
C LEU A 51 12.68 -4.76 -12.94
N GLY A 52 13.27 -5.51 -12.02
CA GLY A 52 12.90 -5.41 -10.60
C GLY A 52 13.10 -4.00 -10.00
N GLN A 53 14.12 -3.27 -10.47
CA GLN A 53 14.37 -1.89 -10.04
C GLN A 53 13.32 -0.92 -10.60
N THR A 54 12.92 -1.07 -11.87
CA THR A 54 11.88 -0.22 -12.47
C THR A 54 10.52 -0.46 -11.80
N TYR A 55 10.17 -1.71 -11.48
CA TYR A 55 8.96 -2.02 -10.71
C TYR A 55 8.97 -1.37 -9.32
N ALA A 56 10.12 -1.34 -8.63
CA ALA A 56 10.20 -0.68 -7.32
C ALA A 56 9.86 0.82 -7.41
N ILE A 57 10.31 1.52 -8.46
CA ILE A 57 10.00 2.94 -8.67
C ILE A 57 8.51 3.14 -8.95
N TYR A 58 7.89 2.29 -9.76
CA TYR A 58 6.45 2.35 -10.02
C TYR A 58 5.62 2.17 -8.75
N ILE A 59 5.98 1.20 -7.90
CA ILE A 59 5.24 0.94 -6.66
C ILE A 59 5.35 2.15 -5.70
N ILE A 60 6.54 2.77 -5.57
CA ILE A 60 6.70 3.97 -4.74
C ILE A 60 5.84 5.12 -5.25
N ALA A 61 5.76 5.32 -6.57
CA ALA A 61 4.93 6.37 -7.17
C ALA A 61 3.42 6.14 -6.90
N ILE A 62 2.95 4.90 -7.04
CA ILE A 62 1.55 4.54 -6.78
C ILE A 62 1.22 4.68 -5.28
N ALA A 63 2.10 4.24 -4.39
CA ALA A 63 1.94 4.37 -2.95
C ALA A 63 1.80 5.86 -2.52
N GLY A 64 2.66 6.72 -3.06
CA GLY A 64 2.57 8.17 -2.81
C GLY A 64 1.27 8.79 -3.33
N ALA A 65 0.77 8.33 -4.48
CA ALA A 65 -0.52 8.79 -5.01
C ALA A 65 -1.70 8.34 -4.13
N GLU A 66 -1.68 7.10 -3.65
CA GLU A 66 -2.72 6.53 -2.79
C GLU A 66 -2.81 7.25 -1.43
N SER A 67 -1.67 7.51 -0.78
CA SER A 67 -1.64 8.27 0.48
C SER A 67 -2.12 9.71 0.34
N ALA A 68 -1.79 10.39 -0.77
CA ALA A 68 -2.29 11.73 -1.05
C ALA A 68 -3.82 11.77 -1.18
N ILE A 69 -4.40 10.78 -1.86
CA ILE A 69 -5.87 10.63 -1.97
C ILE A 69 -6.48 10.33 -0.59
N GLY A 70 -5.91 9.39 0.16
CA GLY A 70 -6.40 9.01 1.48
C GLY A 70 -6.42 10.17 2.47
N LEU A 71 -5.32 10.94 2.54
CA LEU A 71 -5.24 12.12 3.41
C LEU A 71 -6.15 13.26 2.92
N GLY A 72 -6.28 13.45 1.60
CA GLY A 72 -7.17 14.46 1.01
C GLY A 72 -8.64 14.24 1.37
N ILE A 73 -9.11 12.99 1.31
CA ILE A 73 -10.47 12.62 1.74
C ILE A 73 -10.64 12.84 3.25
N LEU A 74 -9.65 12.46 4.06
CA LEU A 74 -9.66 12.66 5.51
C LEU A 74 -9.82 14.14 5.88
N VAL A 75 -9.04 15.03 5.25
CA VAL A 75 -9.08 16.48 5.52
C VAL A 75 -10.42 17.07 5.07
N ALA A 76 -10.93 16.68 3.90
CA ALA A 76 -12.25 17.12 3.43
C ALA A 76 -13.36 16.74 4.42
N PHE A 77 -13.32 15.51 4.96
CA PHE A 77 -14.26 15.05 5.97
C PHE A 77 -14.17 15.85 7.28
N TYR A 78 -12.96 16.12 7.78
CA TYR A 78 -12.77 16.92 9.01
C TYR A 78 -13.29 18.35 8.86
N ARG A 79 -13.19 18.97 7.67
CA ARG A 79 -13.76 20.30 7.40
C ARG A 79 -15.29 20.33 7.36
N LEU A 80 -15.93 19.24 6.94
CA LEU A 80 -17.40 19.14 6.84
C LEU A 80 -18.09 18.91 8.19
N ARG A 81 -17.38 18.31 9.16
CA ARG A 81 -17.93 17.96 10.49
C ARG A 81 -18.47 19.16 11.29
N GLY A 82 -18.03 20.39 10.99
CA GLY A 82 -18.43 21.59 11.72
C GLY A 82 -19.59 22.40 11.12
N ARG A 83 -20.11 22.05 9.92
CA ARG A 83 -20.95 22.99 9.13
C ARG A 83 -22.36 22.56 8.74
N SER A 84 -22.79 21.29 8.84
CA SER A 84 -24.15 20.94 8.38
C SER A 84 -24.78 19.69 9.00
N ILE A 85 -26.02 19.86 9.50
CA ILE A 85 -26.89 18.83 10.09
C ILE A 85 -27.33 17.77 9.06
N VAL A 86 -27.45 18.17 7.78
CA VAL A 86 -27.83 17.29 6.64
C VAL A 86 -26.71 16.33 6.24
N SER A 87 -25.44 16.65 6.55
CA SER A 87 -24.30 15.72 6.37
C SER A 87 -24.16 14.69 7.51
N GLY A 88 -24.97 14.82 8.57
CA GLY A 88 -24.79 14.15 9.85
C GLY A 88 -25.04 12.63 9.88
N PHE A 89 -25.84 12.08 8.95
CA PHE A 89 -26.17 10.65 8.93
C PHE A 89 -25.48 9.88 7.79
N PHE A 90 -25.49 10.42 6.57
CA PHE A 90 -24.90 9.76 5.39
C PHE A 90 -23.37 9.96 5.32
N GLY A 91 -22.87 11.15 5.66
CA GLY A 91 -21.43 11.46 5.64
C GLY A 91 -20.61 10.66 6.66
N ARG A 92 -21.21 10.30 7.81
CA ARG A 92 -20.51 9.63 8.92
C ARG A 92 -20.06 8.20 8.58
N LYS A 93 -20.86 7.45 7.80
CA LYS A 93 -20.48 6.11 7.30
C LYS A 93 -19.70 6.20 6.00
N ILE A 94 -20.10 7.08 5.07
CA ILE A 94 -19.53 7.08 3.71
C ILE A 94 -18.18 7.78 3.63
N GLY A 95 -17.89 8.77 4.47
CA GLY A 95 -16.56 9.39 4.52
C GLY A 95 -15.50 8.46 5.11
N ILE A 96 -15.85 7.76 6.19
CA ILE A 96 -14.94 6.87 6.93
C ILE A 96 -14.84 5.51 6.24
N SER A 97 -15.96 4.84 5.97
CA SER A 97 -15.92 3.60 5.17
C SER A 97 -15.55 3.84 3.72
N GLY A 98 -15.84 5.00 3.12
CA GLY A 98 -15.45 5.27 1.73
C GLY A 98 -13.94 5.46 1.59
N ALA A 99 -13.31 6.24 2.48
CA ALA A 99 -11.85 6.35 2.52
C ALA A 99 -11.20 4.99 2.82
N GLU A 100 -11.73 4.25 3.81
CA GLU A 100 -11.24 2.92 4.18
C GLU A 100 -11.49 1.90 3.07
N ILE A 101 -12.58 1.97 2.30
CA ILE A 101 -12.84 1.07 1.15
C ILE A 101 -11.94 1.41 -0.03
N ILE A 102 -11.74 2.70 -0.34
CA ILE A 102 -10.89 3.11 -1.47
C ILE A 102 -9.44 2.73 -1.21
N THR A 103 -8.92 3.00 0.00
CA THR A 103 -7.57 2.58 0.37
C THR A 103 -7.50 1.06 0.58
N CYS A 104 -8.50 0.41 1.16
CA CYS A 104 -8.48 -1.05 1.30
C CYS A 104 -8.53 -1.76 -0.06
N PHE A 105 -9.27 -1.28 -1.06
CA PHE A 105 -9.25 -1.86 -2.41
C PHE A 105 -7.90 -1.60 -3.12
N GLY A 106 -7.34 -0.39 -2.99
CA GLY A 106 -6.00 -0.06 -3.49
C GLY A 106 -4.93 -0.94 -2.85
N VAL A 107 -4.96 -1.08 -1.53
CA VAL A 107 -4.08 -1.98 -0.77
C VAL A 107 -4.31 -3.44 -1.12
N VAL A 108 -5.54 -3.91 -1.25
CA VAL A 108 -5.82 -5.33 -1.61
C VAL A 108 -5.30 -5.62 -3.01
N THR A 109 -5.48 -4.71 -3.96
CA THR A 109 -4.96 -4.88 -5.34
C THR A 109 -3.44 -4.82 -5.39
N THR A 110 -2.81 -3.85 -4.70
CA THR A 110 -1.35 -3.72 -4.63
C THR A 110 -0.70 -4.85 -3.82
N THR A 111 -1.31 -5.29 -2.73
CA THR A 111 -0.85 -6.45 -1.95
C THR A 111 -1.04 -7.76 -2.70
N MET A 112 -2.12 -7.95 -3.47
CA MET A 112 -2.26 -9.13 -4.34
C MET A 112 -1.20 -9.17 -5.44
N LEU A 113 -0.93 -8.05 -6.10
CA LEU A 113 0.17 -7.92 -7.07
C LEU A 113 1.54 -8.14 -6.42
N ALA A 114 1.74 -7.62 -5.23
CA ALA A 114 2.96 -7.79 -4.45
C ALA A 114 3.18 -9.22 -3.93
N ILE A 115 2.11 -9.91 -3.53
CA ILE A 115 2.18 -11.32 -3.11
C ILE A 115 2.49 -12.19 -4.32
N LEU A 116 1.91 -11.91 -5.49
CA LEU A 116 2.31 -12.57 -6.74
C LEU A 116 3.78 -12.32 -7.04
N ALA A 117 4.27 -11.08 -6.92
CA ALA A 117 5.69 -10.76 -7.08
C ALA A 117 6.58 -11.44 -6.02
N PHE A 118 6.14 -11.53 -4.76
CA PHE A 118 6.83 -12.25 -3.69
C PHE A 118 6.97 -13.74 -4.02
N PHE A 119 5.91 -14.36 -4.55
CA PHE A 119 5.89 -15.78 -4.86
C PHE A 119 6.69 -16.09 -6.13
N GLU A 120 6.62 -15.21 -7.13
CA GLU A 120 7.34 -15.38 -8.39
C GLU A 120 8.84 -15.14 -8.23
N VAL A 121 9.22 -14.03 -7.60
CA VAL A 121 10.62 -13.61 -7.45
C VAL A 121 11.29 -14.28 -6.23
N GLY A 122 10.56 -14.46 -5.12
CA GLY A 122 11.13 -14.91 -3.85
C GLY A 122 11.19 -16.44 -3.66
N LEU A 123 10.27 -17.22 -4.24
CA LEU A 123 10.26 -18.69 -4.10
C LEU A 123 10.91 -19.43 -5.26
N ASN A 124 10.82 -18.89 -6.49
CA ASN A 124 11.35 -19.60 -7.66
C ASN A 124 12.76 -19.15 -8.09
N ASN A 125 13.35 -18.10 -7.48
CA ASN A 125 14.63 -17.54 -7.92
C ASN A 125 14.67 -17.26 -9.44
N ILE A 126 13.51 -16.93 -10.03
CA ILE A 126 13.40 -16.63 -11.46
C ILE A 126 13.62 -15.13 -11.63
N PRO A 127 14.56 -14.70 -12.50
CA PRO A 127 14.67 -13.28 -12.88
C PRO A 127 13.39 -12.84 -13.61
N VAL A 128 12.94 -11.61 -13.39
CA VAL A 128 11.73 -11.09 -14.04
C VAL A 128 12.06 -10.93 -15.52
N SER A 129 11.67 -11.90 -16.35
CA SER A 129 11.95 -11.92 -17.78
C SER A 129 10.71 -11.50 -18.55
N ILE A 130 10.62 -10.22 -18.88
CA ILE A 130 9.66 -9.75 -19.88
C ILE A 130 10.31 -10.00 -21.25
N GLN A 131 9.87 -11.05 -21.96
CA GLN A 131 10.16 -11.17 -23.40
C GLN A 131 9.47 -10.01 -24.12
N VAL A 132 10.16 -8.89 -24.25
CA VAL A 132 9.79 -7.85 -25.22
C VAL A 132 10.03 -8.48 -26.59
N SER A 133 8.97 -9.02 -27.19
CA SER A 133 8.95 -9.29 -28.63
C SER A 133 9.37 -7.98 -29.31
N ARG A 134 10.42 -8.07 -30.13
CA ARG A 134 10.88 -6.97 -31.00
C ARG A 134 9.71 -6.29 -31.71
#